data_AF-A0A9X2H4M0-F1
#
_entry.id   AF-A0A9X2H4M0-F1
#
_cell.length_a   1.000
_cell.length_b   1.000
_cell.length_c   1.000
_cell.angle_alpha   90.00
_cell.angle_beta   90.00
_cell.angle_gamma   90.00
#
_symmetry.space_group_name_H-M   'P 1'
#
loop_
_entity.id
_entity.type
_entity.pdbx_description
1 polymer ?
#
loop_
_entity_poly.entity_id
_entity_poly.type
_entity_poly.pdbx_seq_one_letter_code
_entity_poly.pdbx_strand_id
1 'polypeptide(L)'
;MAQFPPVQETIRFDGTNVTAVLGPTNTGKTFLAIERMVAHSSGTIGLPLRLLAREVYQKVCDRVGPAAVSLITGEEKIKPPNARYSVCTVEAMPRAPNTAFVAIDE
;
A
#
# COMPACT_ATOMS: atom_id res chain seq x y z
N MET A 1 22.46 23.32 -9.28
CA MET A 1 22.89 22.01 -8.74
C MET A 1 21.83 21.55 -7.75
N ALA A 2 20.93 20.65 -8.15
CA ALA A 2 19.91 20.12 -7.24
C ALA A 2 20.57 19.06 -6.35
N GLN A 3 20.58 19.32 -5.05
CA GLN A 3 21.13 18.41 -4.05
C GLN A 3 20.10 17.29 -3.83
N PHE A 4 20.42 16.09 -4.33
CA PHE A 4 19.61 14.90 -4.05
C PHE A 4 19.67 14.59 -2.55
N PRO A 5 18.54 14.26 -1.91
CA PRO A 5 18.54 13.89 -0.50
C PRO A 5 19.42 12.64 -0.30
N PRO A 6 20.07 12.50 0.87
CA PRO A 6 20.91 11.34 1.18
C PRO A 6 20.10 10.05 1.04
N VAL A 7 20.69 9.05 0.39
CA VAL A 7 20.15 7.69 0.30
C VAL A 7 20.03 7.18 1.74
N GLN A 8 18.80 6.99 2.20
CA GLN A 8 18.53 6.44 3.53
C GLN A 8 19.00 4.99 3.60
N GLU A 9 19.43 4.59 4.80
CA GLU A 9 20.00 3.29 5.17
C GLU A 9 19.31 2.11 4.48
N THR A 10 20.10 1.27 3.82
CA THR A 10 19.61 0.05 3.18
C THR A 10 19.21 -0.94 4.28
N ILE A 11 17.90 -1.04 4.55
CA ILE A 11 17.35 -2.08 5.42
C ILE A 11 17.59 -3.43 4.71
N ARG A 12 18.47 -4.26 5.28
CA ARG A 12 18.71 -5.62 4.78
C ARG A 12 17.54 -6.51 5.19
N PHE A 13 16.70 -6.90 4.24
CA PHE A 13 15.72 -7.97 4.43
C PHE A 13 16.40 -9.34 4.20
N ASP A 14 16.27 -10.26 5.15
CA ASP A 14 16.77 -11.64 5.03
C ASP A 14 15.83 -12.56 4.23
N GLY A 15 14.77 -12.00 3.64
CA GLY A 15 13.78 -12.69 2.81
C GLY A 15 12.80 -13.59 3.57
N THR A 16 12.98 -13.78 4.89
CA THR A 16 12.16 -14.74 5.67
C THR A 16 10.71 -14.30 5.88
N ASN A 17 10.42 -13.01 5.70
CA ASN A 17 9.08 -12.41 5.88
C ASN A 17 8.45 -11.90 4.58
N VAL A 18 8.95 -12.36 3.42
CA VAL A 18 8.42 -11.97 2.10
C VAL A 18 7.69 -13.15 1.49
N THR A 19 6.45 -12.93 1.03
CA THR A 19 5.67 -13.91 0.29
C THR A 19 5.36 -13.38 -1.09
N ALA A 20 5.76 -14.11 -2.14
CA ALA A 20 5.37 -13.83 -3.51
C ALA A 20 4.15 -14.70 -3.88
N VAL A 21 3.04 -14.06 -4.26
CA VAL A 21 1.85 -14.73 -4.76
C VAL A 21 1.82 -14.59 -6.27
N LEU A 22 2.01 -15.71 -6.99
CA LEU A 22 2.12 -15.73 -8.45
C LEU A 22 0.90 -16.41 -9.09
N GLY A 23 0.44 -15.87 -10.21
CA GLY A 23 -0.65 -16.44 -10.99
C GLY A 23 -1.08 -15.51 -12.13
N PRO A 24 -1.86 -16.00 -13.11
CA PRO A 24 -2.38 -15.20 -14.22
C PRO A 24 -3.15 -13.94 -13.76
N THR A 25 -3.35 -12.98 -14.65
CA THR A 25 -4.20 -11.81 -14.36
C THR A 25 -5.64 -12.24 -14.04
N ASN A 26 -6.39 -11.42 -13.31
CA ASN A 26 -7.78 -11.69 -12.90
C ASN A 26 -8.01 -12.97 -12.06
N THR A 27 -7.01 -13.42 -11.30
CA THR A 27 -7.10 -14.62 -10.41
C THR A 27 -7.24 -14.29 -8.91
N GLY A 28 -7.63 -13.05 -8.57
CA GLY A 28 -7.92 -12.67 -7.18
C GLY A 28 -6.70 -12.38 -6.29
N LYS A 29 -5.50 -12.20 -6.85
CA LYS A 29 -4.28 -11.86 -6.10
C LYS A 29 -4.42 -10.56 -5.30
N THR A 30 -4.90 -9.49 -5.93
CA THR A 30 -5.16 -8.20 -5.27
C THR A 30 -6.19 -8.35 -4.15
N PHE A 31 -7.22 -9.18 -4.36
CA PHE A 31 -8.21 -9.47 -3.33
C PHE A 31 -7.57 -10.17 -2.12
N LEU A 32 -6.74 -11.18 -2.35
CA LEU A 32 -5.97 -11.84 -1.28
C LEU A 32 -5.07 -10.85 -0.53
N ALA A 33 -4.38 -9.95 -1.24
CA ALA A 33 -3.55 -8.92 -0.61
C ALA A 33 -4.36 -7.99 0.29
N ILE A 34 -5.55 -7.57 -0.14
CA ILE A 34 -6.47 -6.75 0.65
C ILE A 34 -6.94 -7.51 1.90
N GLU A 35 -7.38 -8.77 1.75
CA GLU A 35 -7.80 -9.62 2.88
C GLU A 35 -6.71 -9.75 3.93
N ARG A 36 -5.48 -10.05 3.48
CA ARG A 36 -4.32 -10.14 4.36
C ARG A 36 -4.04 -8.80 5.03
N MET A 37 -4.09 -7.70 4.29
CA MET A 37 -3.84 -6.36 4.83
C MET A 37 -4.83 -6.01 5.95
N VAL A 38 -6.14 -6.18 5.72
CA VAL A 38 -7.17 -5.80 6.71
C VAL A 38 -7.21 -6.72 7.93
N ALA A 39 -6.58 -7.89 7.87
CA ALA A 39 -6.41 -8.78 9.02
C ALA A 39 -5.27 -8.34 9.97
N HIS A 40 -4.46 -7.35 9.59
CA HIS A 40 -3.41 -6.77 10.43
C HIS A 40 -3.88 -5.45 11.09
N SER A 41 -3.17 -5.00 12.12
CA SER A 41 -3.51 -3.77 12.86
C SER A 41 -3.34 -2.48 12.02
N SER A 42 -2.46 -2.50 11.03
CA SER A 42 -2.21 -1.44 10.05
C SER A 42 -1.59 -2.02 8.78
N GLY A 43 -1.74 -1.32 7.65
CA GLY A 43 -1.20 -1.80 6.39
C GLY A 43 -1.02 -0.76 5.31
N THR A 44 -0.09 -1.00 4.40
CA THR A 44 0.14 -0.18 3.21
C THR A 44 0.09 -1.05 1.96
N ILE A 45 -0.65 -0.62 0.93
CA ILE A 45 -0.67 -1.26 -0.38
C ILE A 45 -0.27 -0.26 -1.46
N GLY A 46 0.74 -0.61 -2.26
CA GLY A 46 1.15 0.09 -3.47
C GLY A 46 0.55 -0.58 -4.71
N LEU A 47 0.03 0.22 -5.64
CA LEU A 47 -0.61 -0.25 -6.88
C LEU A 47 -0.04 0.46 -8.13
N PRO A 48 0.05 -0.20 -9.29
CA PRO A 48 0.67 0.38 -10.49
C PRO A 48 -0.13 1.54 -11.08
N LEU A 49 -1.45 1.51 -10.94
CA LEU A 49 -2.34 2.43 -11.64
C LEU A 49 -3.20 3.21 -10.65
N ARG A 50 -3.35 4.51 -10.93
CA ARG A 50 -4.22 5.41 -10.16
C ARG A 50 -5.67 4.91 -10.07
N LEU A 51 -6.21 4.39 -11.17
CA LEU A 51 -7.59 3.86 -11.19
C LEU A 51 -7.72 2.63 -10.28
N LEU A 52 -6.72 1.76 -10.25
CA LEU A 52 -6.70 0.62 -9.34
C LEU A 52 -6.57 1.07 -7.88
N ALA A 53 -5.72 2.06 -7.58
CA ALA A 53 -5.61 2.61 -6.23
C ALA A 53 -6.95 3.19 -5.74
N ARG A 54 -7.72 3.82 -6.63
CA ARG A 54 -9.08 4.29 -6.34
C ARG A 54 -10.06 3.17 -6.07
N GLU A 55 -10.06 2.15 -6.92
CA GLU A 55 -10.93 0.97 -6.74
C GLU A 55 -10.63 0.26 -5.41
N VAL A 56 -9.36 0.05 -5.10
CA VAL A 56 -8.93 -0.58 -3.85
C VAL A 56 -9.22 0.30 -2.64
N TYR A 57 -9.01 1.62 -2.73
CA TYR A 57 -9.40 2.54 -1.67
C TYR A 57 -10.88 2.41 -1.33
N GLN A 58 -11.77 2.34 -2.33
CA GLN A 58 -13.20 2.16 -2.09
C GLN A 58 -13.47 0.82 -1.40
N LYS A 59 -12.92 -0.29 -1.91
CA LYS A 59 -13.10 -1.63 -1.32
C LYS A 59 -12.63 -1.70 0.14
N VAL A 60 -11.54 -1.03 0.48
CA VAL A 60 -11.03 -1.00 1.86
C VAL A 60 -11.92 -0.09 2.71
N CYS A 61 -12.32 1.09 2.23
CA CYS A 61 -13.28 1.96 2.92
C CYS A 61 -14.59 1.25 3.26
N ASP A 62 -15.12 0.46 2.32
CA ASP A 62 -16.36 -0.31 2.52
C ASP A 62 -16.24 -1.34 3.66
N ARG A 63 -15.02 -1.79 3.96
CA ARG A 63 -14.74 -2.78 5.01
C ARG A 63 -14.44 -2.18 6.38
N VAL A 64 -13.66 -1.11 6.43
CA VAL A 64 -13.11 -0.58 7.70
C VAL A 64 -13.53 0.87 8.00
N GLY A 65 -14.29 1.48 7.10
CA GLY A 65 -14.73 2.88 7.17
C GLY A 65 -13.69 3.85 6.61
N PRO A 66 -14.14 4.95 5.96
CA PRO A 66 -13.24 5.89 5.28
C PRO A 66 -12.30 6.65 6.23
N ALA A 67 -12.67 6.82 7.50
CA ALA A 67 -11.80 7.44 8.50
C ALA A 67 -10.54 6.63 8.82
N ALA A 68 -10.52 5.33 8.49
CA ALA A 68 -9.41 4.43 8.73
C ALA A 68 -8.47 4.25 7.52
N VAL A 69 -8.79 4.86 6.36
CA VAL A 69 -8.09 4.62 5.10
C VAL A 69 -7.60 5.92 4.49
N SER A 70 -6.33 5.95 4.10
CA SER A 70 -5.78 7.03 3.28
C SER A 70 -5.64 6.61 1.82
N LEU A 71 -5.76 7.58 0.91
CA LEU A 71 -5.44 7.44 -0.50
C LEU A 71 -4.33 8.42 -0.86
N ILE A 72 -3.23 7.95 -1.41
CA ILE A 72 -2.13 8.81 -1.89
C ILE A 72 -1.78 8.44 -3.33
N THR A 73 -1.98 9.39 -4.24
CA THR A 73 -1.57 9.30 -5.64
C THR A 73 -0.77 10.56 -6.00
N GLY A 74 -0.32 10.69 -7.25
CA GLY A 74 0.34 11.91 -7.72
C GLY A 74 -0.59 13.12 -7.68
N GLU A 75 -1.87 12.90 -7.99
CA GLU A 75 -2.85 13.96 -8.27
C GLU A 75 -3.88 14.15 -7.14
N GLU A 76 -3.96 13.21 -6.20
CA GLU A 76 -4.90 13.27 -5.09
C GLU A 76 -4.31 12.70 -3.80
N LYS A 77 -4.65 13.35 -2.69
CA LYS A 77 -4.32 12.90 -1.34
C LYS A 77 -5.55 13.01 -0.42
N ILE A 78 -5.99 11.88 0.12
CA ILE A 78 -6.99 11.78 1.20
C ILE A 78 -6.25 11.21 2.41
N LYS A 79 -6.16 11.96 3.52
CA LYS A 79 -5.39 11.58 4.72
C LYS A 79 -6.16 11.88 6.00
N PRO A 80 -7.06 10.98 6.43
CA PRO A 80 -7.66 11.07 7.76
C PRO A 80 -6.58 11.02 8.85
N PRO A 81 -6.77 11.71 9.99
CA PRO A 81 -5.76 11.79 11.05
C PRO A 81 -5.41 10.44 11.68
N ASN A 82 -6.35 9.49 11.68
CA ASN A 82 -6.21 8.18 12.31
C ASN A 82 -6.24 7.02 11.30
N ALA A 83 -5.82 7.28 10.05
CA ALA A 83 -5.78 6.24 9.02
C ALA A 83 -4.79 5.13 9.41
N ARG A 84 -5.28 3.90 9.51
CA ARG A 84 -4.47 2.70 9.79
C ARG A 84 -4.06 1.98 8.51
N TYR A 85 -4.80 2.22 7.43
CA TYR A 85 -4.53 1.63 6.12
C TYR A 85 -4.19 2.72 5.11
N SER A 86 -3.19 2.47 4.29
CA SER A 86 -2.75 3.39 3.25
C SER A 86 -2.82 2.70 1.89
N VAL A 87 -3.62 3.26 0.98
CA VAL A 87 -3.72 2.83 -0.40
C VAL A 87 -3.00 3.88 -1.25
N CYS A 88 -2.05 3.47 -2.08
CA CYS A 88 -1.26 4.42 -2.84
C CYS A 88 -0.82 3.88 -4.21
N THR A 89 -0.45 4.77 -5.12
CA THR A 89 0.37 4.34 -6.26
C THR A 89 1.78 4.02 -5.78
N VAL A 90 2.48 3.10 -6.45
CA VAL A 90 3.80 2.61 -6.01
C VAL A 90 4.81 3.75 -5.86
N GLU A 91 4.75 4.76 -6.73
CA GLU A 91 5.63 5.94 -6.71
C GLU A 91 5.32 6.89 -5.54
N ALA A 92 4.09 6.84 -5.01
CA ALA A 92 3.65 7.64 -3.88
C ALA A 92 3.77 6.89 -2.54
N MET A 93 4.21 5.62 -2.58
CA MET A 93 4.36 4.77 -1.41
C MET A 93 5.48 5.29 -0.48
N PRO A 94 5.25 5.34 0.84
CA PRO A 94 6.31 5.68 1.79
C PRO A 94 7.49 4.72 1.68
N ARG A 95 8.73 5.25 1.64
CA ARG A 95 9.96 4.42 1.55
C ARG A 95 10.17 3.53 2.78
N ALA A 96 9.72 3.99 3.95
CA ALA A 96 9.75 3.24 5.20
C ALA A 96 8.36 3.30 5.83
N PRO A 97 7.39 2.49 5.33
CA PRO A 97 6.07 2.43 5.93
C PRO A 97 6.17 1.83 7.33
N ASN A 98 5.69 2.55 8.33
CA ASN A 98 5.59 2.04 9.70
C ASN A 98 4.25 1.31 9.90
N THR A 99 4.03 0.23 9.14
CA THR A 99 2.79 -0.55 9.16
C THR A 99 3.06 -2.04 9.37
N ALA A 100 2.11 -2.75 9.97
CA ALA A 100 2.24 -4.18 10.29
C ALA A 100 2.21 -5.08 9.04
N PHE A 101 1.65 -4.60 7.93
CA PHE A 101 1.59 -5.31 6.66
C PHE A 101 1.95 -4.38 5.50
N VAL A 102 2.66 -4.91 4.51
CA VAL A 102 2.97 -4.20 3.27
C VAL A 102 2.68 -5.12 2.09
N ALA A 103 1.89 -4.63 1.14
CA ALA A 103 1.69 -5.25 -0.16
C ALA A 103 2.16 -4.32 -1.28
N ILE A 104 2.74 -4.93 -2.30
CA ILE A 104 3.02 -4.29 -3.58
C ILE A 104 2.28 -5.15 -4.61
N ASP A 105 1.32 -4.53 -5.30
CA ASP A 105 0.69 -5.13 -6.48
C ASP A 105 1.42 -4.62 -7.74
N GLU A 106 1.40 -5.44 -8.80
CA GLU A 106 2.15 -5.33 -10.07
C GLU A 106 3.10 -4.13 -10.26
#